data_AF-A0A9E5VBB7-F1
#
_entry.id   AF-A0A9E5VBB7-F1
#
_cell.length_a   1.000
_cell.length_b   1.000
_cell.length_c   1.000
_cell.angle_alpha   90.00
_cell.angle_beta   90.00
_cell.angle_gamma   90.00
#
_symmetry.space_group_name_H-M   'P 1'
#
loop_
_entity.id
_entity.type
_entity.pdbx_description
1 polymer ?
#
loop_
_entity_poly.entity_id
_entity_poly.type
_entity_poly.pdbx_seq_one_letter_code
_entity_poly.pdbx_strand_id
1 'polypeptide(L)'
;MEEKSKYRKVNVSLGKQPNIGPFPADQLIPWVIICGLSYYLAHGLLRLNWVWTCSIAAWGIATWWILTANGAWRILSKFVATPNWTRVRCLYQPIVYSTITNSKQKSKIKKI
;
A
#
# COMPACT_ATOMS: atom_id res chain seq x y z
N MET A 1 -28.62 -29.19 9.78
CA MET A 1 -27.40 -29.74 9.15
C MET A 1 -26.47 -28.57 8.89
N GLU A 2 -25.42 -28.44 9.70
CA GLU A 2 -24.45 -27.34 9.59
C GLU A 2 -23.46 -27.64 8.45
N GLU A 3 -23.53 -26.87 7.36
CA GLU A 3 -22.52 -26.92 6.32
C GLU A 3 -21.22 -26.28 6.82
N LYS A 4 -20.25 -27.13 7.18
CA LYS A 4 -18.91 -26.76 7.60
C LYS A 4 -18.20 -26.04 6.44
N SER A 5 -17.94 -24.74 6.60
CA SER A 5 -17.31 -23.92 5.56
C SER A 5 -15.97 -24.52 5.11
N LYS A 6 -15.87 -24.84 3.82
CA LYS A 6 -14.68 -25.45 3.22
C LYS A 6 -13.55 -24.43 3.24
N TYR A 7 -12.56 -24.64 4.12
CA TYR A 7 -11.39 -23.77 4.25
C TYR A 7 -10.63 -23.74 2.92
N ARG A 8 -10.61 -22.57 2.27
CA ARG A 8 -9.92 -22.38 0.99
C ARG A 8 -8.47 -22.00 1.28
N LYS A 9 -7.52 -22.87 0.92
CA LYS A 9 -6.09 -22.61 1.06
C LYS A 9 -5.73 -21.41 0.17
N VAL A 10 -5.46 -20.26 0.78
CA VAL A 10 -4.97 -19.07 0.07
C VAL A 10 -3.47 -19.21 -0.20
N ASN A 11 -3.00 -18.56 -1.26
CA ASN A 11 -1.58 -18.56 -1.60
C ASN A 11 -0.79 -17.87 -0.47
N VAL A 12 0.18 -18.58 0.12
CA VAL A 12 0.97 -18.12 1.28
C VAL A 12 1.87 -16.91 0.91
N SER A 13 2.03 -16.64 -0.39
CA SER A 13 2.74 -15.48 -0.90
C SER A 13 1.90 -14.19 -0.92
N LEU A 14 0.58 -14.26 -0.71
CA LEU A 14 -0.27 -13.07 -0.61
C LEU A 14 0.11 -12.27 0.64
N GLY A 15 0.80 -11.14 0.44
CA GLY A 15 1.21 -10.21 1.51
C GLY A 15 2.61 -10.46 2.07
N LYS A 16 3.39 -11.41 1.55
CA LYS A 16 4.80 -11.55 1.94
C LYS A 16 5.66 -10.53 1.21
N GLN A 17 6.33 -9.69 1.98
CA GLN A 17 7.30 -8.74 1.48
C GLN A 17 8.66 -9.44 1.28
N PRO A 18 9.34 -9.24 0.14
CA PRO A 18 10.64 -9.86 -0.11
C PRO A 18 11.68 -9.32 0.86
N ASN A 19 12.27 -10.22 1.65
CA ASN A 19 13.34 -9.88 2.59
C ASN A 19 14.68 -10.34 2.00
N ILE A 20 15.68 -9.46 2.03
CA ILE A 20 17.08 -9.80 1.71
C ILE A 20 17.80 -9.96 3.06
N GLY A 21 17.96 -11.21 3.48
CA GLY A 21 18.52 -11.53 4.80
C GLY A 21 17.61 -11.07 5.96
N PRO A 22 18.17 -10.54 7.07
CA PRO A 22 17.40 -10.09 8.23
C PRO A 22 16.69 -8.73 8.02
N PHE A 23 16.94 -8.05 6.90
CA PHE A 23 16.39 -6.73 6.60
C PHE A 23 15.39 -6.81 5.42
N PRO A 24 14.27 -6.08 5.46
CA PRO A 24 13.34 -6.00 4.34
C PRO A 24 14.04 -5.34 3.14
N ALA A 25 13.91 -5.93 1.95
CA ALA A 25 14.63 -5.46 0.75
C ALA A 25 14.25 -4.02 0.37
N ASP A 26 13.05 -3.58 0.75
CA ASP A 26 12.53 -2.23 0.53
C ASP A 26 13.30 -1.12 1.27
N GLN A 27 14.19 -1.45 2.24
CA GLN A 27 15.01 -0.46 2.94
C GLN A 27 16.30 -0.07 2.20
N LEU A 28 16.75 -0.87 1.23
CA LEU A 28 18.02 -0.62 0.52
C LEU A 28 17.93 0.52 -0.49
N ILE A 29 16.83 0.59 -1.25
CA ILE A 29 16.60 1.63 -2.27
C ILE A 29 16.67 3.05 -1.65
N PRO A 30 15.95 3.34 -0.54
CA PRO A 30 16.03 4.64 0.13
C PRO A 30 17.44 4.99 0.64
N TRP A 31 18.17 4.03 1.21
CA TRP A 31 19.52 4.29 1.70
C TRP A 31 20.49 4.66 0.57
N VAL A 32 20.40 3.98 -0.58
CA VAL A 32 21.21 4.31 -1.75
C VAL A 32 20.88 5.72 -2.24
N ILE A 33 19.60 6.11 -2.28
CA ILE A 33 19.18 7.46 -2.67
C ILE A 33 19.71 8.50 -1.68
N ILE A 34 19.55 8.27 -0.37
CA ILE A 34 20.02 9.20 0.68
C ILE A 34 21.54 9.36 0.63
N CYS A 35 22.28 8.27 0.49
CA CYS A 35 23.74 8.30 0.35
C CYS A 35 24.16 9.04 -0.94
N GLY A 36 23.49 8.77 -2.06
CA GLY A 36 23.75 9.46 -3.32
C GLY A 36 23.48 10.96 -3.24
N LEU A 37 22.35 11.36 -2.64
CA LEU A 37 21.99 12.76 -2.46
C LEU A 37 22.95 13.46 -1.49
N SER A 38 23.27 12.83 -0.36
CA SER A 38 24.23 13.31 0.63
C SER A 38 25.60 13.56 0.00
N TYR A 39 26.11 12.60 -0.77
CA TYR A 39 27.39 12.73 -1.47
C TYR A 39 27.36 13.87 -2.49
N TYR A 40 26.28 13.97 -3.28
CA TYR A 40 26.13 15.03 -4.27
C TYR A 40 26.06 16.43 -3.63
N LEU A 41 25.26 16.61 -2.57
CA LEU A 41 25.15 17.91 -1.90
C LEU A 41 26.43 18.30 -1.16
N ALA A 42 26.98 17.40 -0.35
CA ALA A 42 28.09 17.75 0.52
C ALA A 42 29.44 17.77 -0.22
N HIS A 43 29.66 16.84 -1.15
CA HIS A 43 30.93 16.75 -1.89
C HIS A 43 30.88 17.44 -3.26
N GLY A 44 29.75 17.35 -3.97
CA GLY A 44 29.58 18.00 -5.27
C GLY A 44 29.39 19.51 -5.17
N LEU A 45 28.49 19.97 -4.29
CA LEU A 45 28.13 21.40 -4.23
C LEU A 45 28.97 22.19 -3.22
N LEU A 46 29.21 21.63 -2.03
CA LEU A 46 29.77 22.35 -0.89
C LEU A 46 31.25 22.03 -0.61
N ARG A 47 31.86 21.06 -1.31
CA ARG A 47 33.25 20.56 -1.08
C ARG A 47 33.58 20.37 0.41
N LEU A 48 32.59 19.92 1.18
CA LEU A 48 32.72 19.72 2.62
C LEU A 48 33.57 18.49 2.94
N ASN A 49 34.18 18.53 4.12
CA ASN A 49 35.03 17.46 4.63
C ASN A 49 34.21 16.18 4.87
N TRP A 50 34.85 15.01 4.77
CA TRP A 50 34.18 13.69 4.75
C TRP A 50 33.30 13.44 6.00
N VAL A 51 33.66 14.07 7.12
CA VAL A 51 32.91 14.04 8.39
C VAL A 51 31.50 14.61 8.24
N TRP A 52 31.35 15.70 7.48
CA TRP A 52 30.04 16.33 7.26
C TRP A 52 29.17 15.48 6.33
N THR A 53 29.76 14.87 5.30
CA THR A 53 29.09 13.91 4.42
C THR A 53 28.55 12.72 5.24
N CYS A 54 29.38 12.12 6.10
CA CYS A 54 28.95 11.05 7.00
C CYS A 54 27.86 11.49 7.97
N SER A 55 27.98 12.68 8.55
CA SER A 55 26.99 13.19 9.51
C SER A 55 25.63 13.38 8.86
N ILE A 56 25.60 13.94 7.63
CA ILE A 56 24.37 14.12 6.86
C ILE A 56 23.81 12.78 6.41
N ALA A 57 24.65 11.85 5.95
CA ALA A 57 24.21 10.51 5.58
C ALA A 57 23.62 9.75 6.77
N ALA A 58 24.30 9.77 7.93
CA ALA A 58 23.82 9.17 9.17
C ALA A 58 22.50 9.78 9.64
N TRP A 59 22.36 11.10 9.54
CA TRP A 59 21.10 11.78 9.85
C TRP A 59 19.98 11.41 8.87
N GLY A 60 20.27 11.36 7.56
CA GLY A 60 19.30 10.92 6.55
C GLY A 60 18.84 9.49 6.79
N ILE A 61 19.76 8.58 7.11
CA ILE A 61 19.47 7.18 7.45
C ILE A 61 18.63 7.13 8.74
N ALA A 62 18.98 7.88 9.78
CA ALA A 62 18.20 7.94 11.03
C ALA A 62 16.77 8.48 10.81
N THR A 63 16.62 9.49 9.96
CA THR A 63 15.30 10.03 9.58
C THR A 63 14.50 9.00 8.81
N TRP A 64 15.13 8.26 7.90
CA TRP A 64 14.49 7.16 7.19
C TRP A 64 14.08 6.03 8.13
N TRP A 65 14.91 5.70 9.11
CA TRP A 65 14.58 4.74 10.17
C TRP A 65 13.37 5.19 10.98
N ILE A 66 13.21 6.48 11.28
CA ILE A 66 12.00 6.97 11.97
C ILE A 66 10.72 6.75 11.14
N LEU A 67 10.83 6.86 9.81
CA LEU A 67 9.73 6.66 8.87
C LEU A 67 9.41 5.18 8.64
N THR A 68 10.42 4.31 8.61
CA THR A 68 10.27 2.87 8.34
C THR A 68 10.36 1.96 9.56
N ALA A 69 10.56 2.50 10.77
CA ALA A 69 10.50 1.74 12.00
C ALA A 69 9.17 0.97 12.09
N ASN A 70 9.25 -0.24 12.64
CA ASN A 70 8.19 -1.25 12.72
C ASN A 70 6.85 -0.62 13.17
N GLY A 71 6.02 -0.21 12.20
CA GLY A 71 4.88 0.67 12.45
C GLY A 71 4.78 1.93 11.58
N ALA A 72 5.44 2.02 10.42
CA ALA A 72 5.21 3.09 9.43
C ALA A 72 3.70 3.34 9.17
N TRP A 73 2.91 2.26 9.14
CA TRP A 73 1.45 2.32 9.07
C TRP A 73 0.78 3.08 10.21
N ARG A 74 1.35 3.11 11.42
CA ARG A 74 0.79 3.85 12.57
C ARG A 74 0.93 5.37 12.41
N ILE A 75 1.88 5.82 11.59
CA ILE A 75 2.07 7.23 11.23
C ILE A 75 1.30 7.53 9.94
N LEU A 76 1.45 6.71 8.90
CA LEU A 76 0.77 6.91 7.62
C LEU A 76 -0.76 6.76 7.72
N SER A 77 -1.28 5.88 8.59
CA SER A 77 -2.72 5.69 8.77
C SER A 77 -3.42 6.92 9.33
N LYS A 78 -2.68 7.86 9.93
CA LYS A 78 -3.27 9.13 10.39
C LYS A 78 -3.61 10.08 9.23
N PHE A 79 -2.96 9.90 8.08
CA PHE A 79 -3.23 10.70 6.87
C PHE A 79 -4.28 10.07 5.96
N VAL A 80 -4.62 8.80 6.18
CA VAL A 80 -5.70 8.12 5.49
C VAL A 80 -6.97 8.25 6.32
N ALA A 81 -7.98 8.96 5.80
CA ALA A 81 -9.28 9.01 6.46
C ALA A 81 -9.84 7.60 6.62
N THR A 82 -10.26 7.22 7.83
CA THR A 82 -10.84 5.91 8.09
C THR A 82 -12.04 5.71 7.15
N PRO A 83 -12.11 4.61 6.38
CA PRO A 83 -13.24 4.38 5.51
C PRO A 83 -14.51 4.31 6.36
N ASN A 84 -15.54 5.07 5.98
CA ASN A 84 -16.84 4.96 6.61
C ASN A 84 -17.46 3.62 6.18
N TRP A 85 -17.38 2.62 7.07
CA TRP A 85 -18.08 1.35 6.89
C TRP A 85 -19.57 1.56 7.17
N THR A 86 -20.29 2.07 6.18
CA THR A 86 -21.76 2.12 6.24
C THR A 86 -22.32 0.75 5.87
N ARG A 87 -23.23 0.22 6.69
CA ARG A 87 -23.95 -1.01 6.36
C ARG A 87 -24.94 -0.70 5.25
N VAL A 88 -24.50 -0.85 4.00
CA VAL A 88 -25.40 -0.80 2.86
C VAL A 88 -26.15 -2.12 2.77
N ARG A 89 -27.47 -2.08 2.95
CA ARG A 89 -28.35 -3.22 2.63
C ARG A 89 -28.63 -3.19 1.13
N CYS A 90 -27.71 -3.70 0.33
CA CYS A 90 -27.99 -3.96 -1.08
C CYS A 90 -28.81 -5.24 -1.20
N LEU A 91 -29.86 -5.20 -2.03
CA LEU A 91 -30.54 -6.42 -2.46
C LEU A 91 -29.57 -7.28 -3.27
N TYR A 92 -29.62 -8.58 -3.06
CA TYR A 92 -28.81 -9.55 -3.80
C TYR A 92 -29.08 -9.40 -5.31
N GLN A 93 -28.03 -9.07 -6.07
CA GLN A 93 -28.08 -9.05 -7.53
C GLN A 93 -27.31 -10.27 -8.06
N PRO A 94 -27.98 -11.23 -8.73
CA PRO A 94 -27.30 -12.36 -9.34
C PRO A 94 -26.43 -11.89 -10.51
N ILE A 95 -25.14 -12.22 -10.45
CA ILE A 95 -24.13 -11.86 -11.47
C ILE A 95 -24.47 -12.48 -12.84
N VAL A 96 -25.31 -13.52 -12.86
CA VAL A 96 -25.59 -14.37 -14.03
C VAL A 96 -26.84 -13.93 -14.82
N TYR A 97 -27.63 -12.94 -14.36
CA TYR A 97 -28.91 -12.57 -14.99
C TYR A 97 -29.10 -11.06 -15.26
N SER A 98 -28.05 -10.28 -15.46
CA SER A 98 -28.15 -8.82 -15.65
C SER A 98 -28.71 -8.36 -17.01
N THR A 99 -28.96 -9.26 -17.97
CA THR A 99 -29.34 -8.86 -19.34
C THR A 99 -30.83 -9.01 -19.66
N ILE A 100 -31.65 -9.73 -18.87
CA ILE A 100 -32.99 -10.14 -19.33
C ILE A 100 -34.13 -9.16 -18.96
N THR A 101 -33.95 -8.25 -18.00
CA THR A 101 -35.08 -7.47 -17.45
C THR A 101 -35.36 -6.13 -18.14
N ASN A 102 -34.44 -5.59 -18.95
CA ASN A 102 -34.63 -4.27 -19.57
C ASN A 102 -35.51 -4.27 -20.84
N SER A 103 -35.79 -5.44 -21.45
CA SER A 103 -36.59 -5.51 -22.69
C SER A 103 -38.11 -5.52 -22.44
N LYS A 104 -38.58 -6.09 -21.31
CA LYS A 104 -40.03 -6.21 -21.02
C LYS A 104 -40.68 -4.92 -20.53
N GLN A 105 -39.90 -3.95 -20.04
CA GLN A 105 -40.45 -2.67 -19.55
C GLN A 105 -40.67 -1.67 -20.69
N LYS A 106 -39.84 -1.71 -21.75
CA LYS A 106 -40.03 -0.88 -22.96
C LYS A 106 -41.29 -1.23 -23.76
N SER A 107 -41.73 -2.50 -23.76
CA SER A 107 -42.95 -2.91 -24.49
C SER A 107 -44.26 -2.57 -23.78
N LYS A 108 -44.23 -2.32 -22.47
CA LYS A 108 -45.42 -1.91 -21.70
C LYS A 108 -45.71 -0.41 -21.79
N ILE A 109 -44.67 0.41 -21.97
CA ILE A 109 -44.80 1.87 -22.08
C ILE A 109 -45.27 2.31 -23.48
N LYS A 110 -45.04 1.49 -24.52
CA LYS A 110 -45.45 1.78 -25.91
C LYS A 110 -46.92 1.43 -26.24
N LYS A 111 -47.72 1.02 -25.24
CA LYS A 111 -49.12 0.57 -25.42
C LYS A 111 -50.15 1.46 -24.72
N ILE A 112 -49.79 2.69 -24.37
CA ILE A 112 -50.70 3.74 -23.89
C ILE A 112 -50.68 4.86 -24.91
#